data_AF-A0A6V7GWB9-F1
#
_entry.id   AF-A0A6V7GWB9-F1
#
_cell.length_a   1.000
_cell.length_b   1.000
_cell.length_c   1.000
_cell.angle_alpha   90.00
_cell.angle_beta   90.00
_cell.angle_gamma   90.00
#
_symmetry.space_group_name_H-M   'P 1'
#
loop_
_entity.id
_entity.type
_entity.pdbx_description
1 polymer ?
#
loop_
_entity_poly.entity_id
_entity_poly.type
_entity_poly.pdbx_seq_one_letter_code
_entity_poly.pdbx_strand_id
1 'polypeptide(L)'
;YKNFIILFSRITINASGLIANFEIDFQKIIAFSTLSQLGFIIRILSIAMYELTFLHLSIHALFKSIIFICVGSFIHYTKGIQNFRFYKGLFYIYPLK
;
A
#
# COMPACT_ATOMS: atom_id res chain seq x y z
N TYR A 1 -27.96 -1.73 2.63
CA TYR A 1 -26.71 -1.02 2.98
C TYR A 1 -25.47 -1.91 2.88
N LYS A 2 -25.39 -3.04 3.60
CA LYS A 2 -24.25 -3.97 3.56
C LYS A 2 -23.77 -4.36 2.14
N ASN A 3 -24.69 -4.72 1.23
CA ASN A 3 -24.35 -5.07 -0.15
C ASN A 3 -23.73 -3.90 -0.94
N PHE A 4 -24.18 -2.67 -0.70
CA PHE A 4 -23.59 -1.49 -1.35
C PHE A 4 -22.17 -1.24 -0.86
N ILE A 5 -21.91 -1.36 0.45
CA ILE A 5 -20.56 -1.19 1.01
C ILE A 5 -19.61 -2.28 0.48
N ILE A 6 -20.09 -3.53 0.39
CA ILE A 6 -19.31 -4.64 -0.20
C ILE A 6 -19.04 -4.38 -1.69
N LEU A 7 -19.99 -3.81 -2.44
CA LEU A 7 -19.79 -3.46 -3.83
C LEU A 7 -18.73 -2.36 -3.99
N PHE A 8 -18.87 -1.25 -3.26
CA PHE A 8 -17.91 -0.15 -3.31
C PHE A 8 -16.51 -0.59 -2.89
N SER A 9 -16.39 -1.38 -1.80
CA SER A 9 -15.09 -1.90 -1.37
C SER A 9 -14.43 -2.79 -2.43
N ARG A 10 -15.20 -3.65 -3.12
CA ARG A 10 -14.68 -4.47 -4.24
C ARG A 10 -14.19 -3.59 -5.40
N ILE A 11 -14.94 -2.55 -5.74
CA ILE A 11 -14.53 -1.60 -6.79
C ILE A 11 -13.26 -0.87 -6.36
N THR A 12 -13.16 -0.39 -5.12
CA THR A 12 -11.97 0.33 -4.64
C THR A 12 -10.73 -0.55 -4.61
N ILE A 13 -10.84 -1.82 -4.21
CA ILE A 13 -9.71 -2.77 -4.20
C ILE A 13 -9.18 -2.97 -5.62
N ASN A 14 -10.08 -3.24 -6.57
CA ASN A 14 -9.69 -3.50 -7.95
C ASN A 14 -9.16 -2.24 -8.66
N ALA A 15 -9.83 -1.10 -8.49
CA ALA A 15 -9.43 0.15 -9.12
C ALA A 15 -8.06 0.62 -8.62
N SER A 16 -7.85 0.63 -7.31
CA SER A 16 -6.54 1.01 -6.73
C SER A 16 -5.43 0.04 -7.11
N GLY A 17 -5.72 -1.27 -7.15
CA GLY A 17 -4.76 -2.27 -7.62
C GLY A 17 -4.35 -2.10 -9.08
N LEU A 18 -5.32 -1.79 -9.97
CA LEU A 18 -5.03 -1.51 -11.37
C LEU A 18 -4.22 -0.23 -11.55
N ILE A 19 -4.63 0.86 -10.89
CA ILE A 19 -3.95 2.16 -10.98
C ILE A 19 -2.51 2.06 -10.44
N ALA A 20 -2.30 1.33 -9.35
CA ALA A 20 -0.97 1.13 -8.77
C ALA A 20 0.06 0.56 -9.77
N ASN A 21 -0.37 -0.30 -10.69
CA ASN A 21 0.52 -0.91 -11.68
C ASN A 21 1.01 0.08 -12.76
N PHE A 22 0.31 1.20 -12.94
CA PHE A 22 0.66 2.23 -13.91
C PHE A 22 1.43 3.41 -13.30
N GLU A 23 1.52 3.46 -11.97
CA GLU A 23 2.24 4.52 -11.26
C GLU A 23 3.75 4.28 -11.26
N ILE A 24 4.50 5.38 -11.31
CA ILE A 24 5.97 5.37 -11.41
C ILE A 24 6.63 5.85 -10.10
N ASP A 25 5.92 6.67 -9.32
CA ASP A 25 6.41 7.21 -8.05
C ASP A 25 6.20 6.21 -6.90
N PHE A 26 7.26 5.91 -6.15
CA PHE A 26 7.20 4.96 -5.03
C PHE A 26 6.11 5.30 -4.01
N GLN A 27 6.01 6.58 -3.61
CA GLN A 27 5.02 7.01 -2.62
C GLN A 27 3.57 6.81 -3.11
N LYS A 28 3.31 7.01 -4.41
CA LYS A 28 1.99 6.81 -5.01
C LYS A 28 1.63 5.32 -5.09
N ILE A 29 2.56 4.47 -5.51
CA ILE A 29 2.35 3.01 -5.52
C ILE A 29 2.01 2.50 -4.09
N ILE A 30 2.73 3.00 -3.08
CA ILE A 30 2.48 2.64 -1.67
C ILE A 30 1.12 3.16 -1.18
N ALA A 31 0.71 4.35 -1.63
CA ALA A 31 -0.60 4.93 -1.33
C ALA A 31 -1.75 4.16 -1.99
N PHE A 32 -1.62 3.74 -3.25
CA PHE A 32 -2.66 2.91 -3.87
C PHE A 32 -2.75 1.53 -3.23
N SER A 33 -1.63 0.98 -2.75
CA SER A 33 -1.66 -0.25 -1.96
C SER A 33 -2.17 -0.06 -0.52
N THR A 34 -2.21 1.15 0.07
CA THR A 34 -2.96 1.38 1.32
C THR A 34 -4.46 1.48 1.03
N LEU A 35 -4.84 2.12 -0.08
CA LEU A 35 -6.23 2.25 -0.50
C LEU A 35 -6.88 0.89 -0.78
N SER A 36 -6.15 -0.04 -1.42
CA SER A 36 -6.64 -1.41 -1.64
C SER A 36 -6.82 -2.18 -0.32
N GLN A 37 -5.86 -2.09 0.61
CA GLN A 37 -5.93 -2.74 1.92
C GLN A 37 -7.04 -2.16 2.80
N LEU A 38 -7.25 -0.84 2.77
CA LEU A 38 -8.36 -0.20 3.48
C LEU A 38 -9.72 -0.64 2.90
N GLY A 39 -9.83 -0.74 1.57
CA GLY A 39 -11.01 -1.32 0.92
C GLY A 39 -11.29 -2.75 1.40
N PHE A 40 -10.24 -3.56 1.57
CA PHE A 40 -10.38 -4.92 2.12
C PHE A 40 -10.83 -4.92 3.59
N ILE A 41 -10.28 -4.04 4.44
CA ILE A 41 -10.68 -3.89 5.84
C ILE A 41 -12.17 -3.48 5.95
N ILE A 42 -12.63 -2.53 5.13
CA ILE A 42 -14.03 -2.09 5.08
C ILE A 42 -14.96 -3.25 4.62
N ARG A 43 -14.48 -4.11 3.72
CA ARG A 43 -15.23 -5.29 3.28
C ARG A 43 -15.40 -6.31 4.42
N ILE A 44 -14.35 -6.60 5.19
CA ILE A 44 -14.43 -7.52 6.34
C ILE A 44 -15.35 -6.96 7.42
N LEU A 45 -15.23 -5.65 7.70
CA LEU A 45 -16.09 -4.96 8.65
C LEU A 45 -17.57 -5.08 8.26
N SER A 46 -17.88 -4.96 6.96
CA SER A 46 -19.24 -5.12 6.45
C SER A 46 -19.81 -6.52 6.70
N ILE A 47 -18.96 -7.56 6.76
CA ILE A 47 -19.37 -8.94 7.06
C ILE A 47 -19.59 -9.16 8.57
N ALA A 48 -19.28 -8.17 9.42
CA ALA A 48 -19.39 -8.18 10.88
C ALA A 48 -18.34 -9.07 11.59
N MET A 49 -17.18 -9.28 10.97
CA MET A 49 -16.03 -9.96 11.59
C MET A 49 -15.12 -8.94 12.28
N TYR A 50 -15.52 -8.45 13.45
CA TYR A 50 -14.84 -7.34 14.14
C TYR A 50 -13.42 -7.70 14.61
N GLU A 51 -13.22 -8.88 15.20
CA GLU A 51 -11.91 -9.35 15.67
C GLU A 51 -10.89 -9.44 14.52
N LEU A 52 -11.30 -10.02 13.39
CA LEU A 52 -10.47 -10.11 12.18
C LEU A 52 -10.17 -8.72 11.61
N THR A 53 -11.16 -7.82 11.62
CA THR A 53 -10.98 -6.44 11.15
C THR A 53 -9.91 -5.72 11.98
N PHE A 54 -9.97 -5.85 13.30
CA PHE A 54 -9.02 -5.21 14.22
C PHE A 54 -7.60 -5.79 14.06
N LEU A 55 -7.49 -7.12 13.98
CA LEU A 55 -6.21 -7.80 13.76
C LEU A 55 -5.60 -7.35 12.43
N HIS A 56 -6.38 -7.34 11.36
CA HIS A 56 -5.90 -6.93 10.04
C HIS A 56 -5.52 -5.44 9.99
N LEU A 57 -6.28 -4.56 10.66
CA LEU A 57 -5.94 -3.14 10.77
C LEU A 57 -4.60 -2.93 11.49
N SER A 58 -4.37 -3.67 12.58
CA SER A 58 -3.14 -3.59 13.38
C SER A 58 -1.92 -4.04 12.57
N ILE A 59 -2.05 -5.18 11.89
CA ILE A 59 -1.01 -5.72 11.00
C ILE A 59 -0.74 -4.75 9.85
N HIS A 60 -1.79 -4.21 9.22
CA HIS A 60 -1.66 -3.21 8.17
C HIS A 60 -0.90 -1.96 8.63
N ALA A 61 -1.21 -1.43 9.82
CA ALA A 61 -0.52 -0.28 10.37
C ALA A 61 0.99 -0.53 10.58
N LEU A 62 1.35 -1.69 11.14
CA LEU A 62 2.74 -2.09 11.36
C LEU A 62 3.51 -2.28 10.04
N PHE A 63 2.95 -3.03 9.09
CA PHE A 63 3.64 -3.23 7.81
C PHE A 63 3.75 -1.94 7.00
N LYS A 64 2.71 -1.10 7.00
CA LYS A 64 2.78 0.18 6.28
C LYS A 64 3.78 1.14 6.91
N SER A 65 3.88 1.24 8.22
CA SER A 65 4.90 2.09 8.85
C SER A 65 6.33 1.66 8.46
N ILE A 66 6.60 0.36 8.43
CA ILE A 66 7.89 -0.20 7.97
C ILE A 66 8.16 0.17 6.51
N ILE A 67 7.17 0.00 5.61
CA ILE A 67 7.31 0.32 4.19
C ILE A 67 7.59 1.82 3.99
N PHE A 68 6.86 2.69 4.70
CA PHE A 68 7.06 4.14 4.60
C PHE A 68 8.45 4.56 5.12
N ILE A 69 8.95 3.95 6.19
CA ILE A 69 10.31 4.22 6.71
C ILE A 69 11.37 3.72 5.71
N CYS A 70 11.22 2.49 5.20
CA CYS A 70 12.15 1.92 4.23
C CYS A 70 12.24 2.78 2.96
N VAL A 71 11.10 3.11 2.36
CA VAL A 71 11.05 3.95 1.15
C VAL A 71 11.48 5.38 1.44
N GLY A 72 11.15 5.93 2.61
CA GLY A 72 11.62 7.24 3.05
C GLY A 72 13.14 7.31 3.14
N SER A 73 13.77 6.30 3.74
CA SER A 73 15.25 6.20 3.80
C SER A 73 15.87 6.07 2.41
N PHE A 74 15.22 5.34 1.51
CA PHE A 74 15.64 5.15 0.13
C PHE A 74 15.58 6.43 -0.70
N ILE A 75 14.50 7.20 -0.59
CA ILE A 75 14.35 8.50 -1.24
C ILE A 75 15.39 9.48 -0.70
N HIS A 76 15.67 9.45 0.62
CA HIS A 76 16.71 10.29 1.21
C HIS A 76 18.10 9.96 0.64
N TYR A 77 18.46 8.68 0.59
CA TYR A 77 19.74 8.22 0.03
C TYR A 77 19.91 8.62 -1.45
N THR A 78 18.82 8.60 -2.22
CA THR A 78 18.80 9.00 -3.63
C THR A 78 18.60 10.50 -3.86
N LYS A 79 18.88 11.33 -2.83
CA LYS A 79 18.79 12.80 -2.89
C LYS A 79 17.43 13.32 -3.36
N GLY A 80 16.35 12.65 -2.96
CA GLY A 80 14.98 13.08 -3.25
C GLY A 80 14.43 12.63 -4.61
N ILE A 81 15.16 11.81 -5.37
CA ILE A 81 14.57 11.10 -6.52
C ILE A 81 13.48 10.17 -5.98
N GLN A 82 12.33 10.09 -6.67
CA GLN A 82 11.18 9.24 -6.28
C GLN A 82 10.70 8.29 -7.39
N ASN A 83 11.13 8.55 -8.63
CA ASN A 83 10.65 7.90 -9.85
C ASN A 83 11.36 6.56 -10.09
N PHE A 84 10.64 5.42 -10.04
CA PHE A 84 11.19 4.05 -10.14
C PHE A 84 12.16 3.85 -11.33
N ARG A 85 11.91 4.53 -12.46
CA ARG A 85 12.73 4.40 -13.67
C ARG A 85 14.19 4.83 -13.49
N PHE A 86 14.48 5.76 -12.59
CA PHE A 86 15.85 6.24 -12.34
C PHE A 86 16.64 5.32 -11.40
N TYR A 87 16.02 4.27 -10.87
CA TYR A 87 16.67 3.36 -9.92
C TYR A 87 17.23 2.08 -10.54
N LYS A 88 17.26 1.99 -11.88
CA LYS A 88 17.92 0.89 -12.60
C LYS A 88 19.41 0.85 -12.23
N GLY A 89 19.81 -0.13 -11.40
CA GLY A 89 21.20 -0.34 -10.97
C GLY A 89 21.49 -0.08 -9.49
N LEU A 90 20.53 0.41 -8.69
CA LEU A 90 20.73 0.63 -7.25
C LEU A 90 20.84 -0.66 -6.41
N PHE A 91 20.56 -1.82 -7.00
CA PHE A 91 20.78 -3.12 -6.35
C PHE A 91 22.22 -3.31 -5.85
N TYR A 92 23.20 -2.64 -6.47
CA TYR A 92 24.60 -2.68 -6.04
C TYR A 92 24.95 -1.67 -4.94
N ILE A 93 24.09 -0.68 -4.69
CA ILE A 93 24.39 0.46 -3.81
C ILE A 93 23.76 0.28 -2.42
N TYR A 94 22.70 -0.51 -2.32
CA TYR A 94 22.21 -1.01 -1.04
C TYR A 94 22.87 -2.35 -0.72
N PRO A 95 23.89 -2.40 0.16
CA PRO A 95 24.32 -3.67 0.70
C PRO A 95 23.18 -4.17 1.60
N LEU A 96 22.36 -5.08 1.07
CA LEU A 96 21.68 -6.07 1.91
C LEU A 96 22.80 -6.92 2.50
N LYS A 97 23.29 -6.49 3.66
CA LYS A 97 24.11 -7.34 4.50
C LYS A 97 23.22 -8.37 5.18
#